data_AF-A0A8J3IJL5-F1
#
_entry.id   AF-A0A8J3IJL5-F1
#
_cell.length_a   1.000
_cell.length_b   1.000
_cell.length_c   1.000
_cell.angle_alpha   90.00
_cell.angle_beta   90.00
_cell.angle_gamma   90.00
#
_symmetry.space_group_name_H-M   'P 1'
#
loop_
_entity.id
_entity.type
_entity.pdbx_description
1 polymer ?
#
loop_
_entity_poly.entity_id
_entity_poly.type
_entity_poly.pdbx_seq_one_letter_code
_entity_poly.pdbx_strand_id
1 'polypeptide(L)'
;MSKIGDMAKRQGFSDKKIQARRDRTVYRTERRGALGIKKGMEERLNRNIAKVDNMRTNRVNEINTARANARADVATNKIDSKLQVQEKVNKAQAEVRNAQTEVRSAQAKADRTERAEKGAQRRVDKAQENVTKAQENVAKTEKTANDTRKEAGDARAKAQDAKSEAMRLEREAQTARTEATNARADAIDAGEKAKDAREAMAKAEKRVEGTERAVARAEQRVEDAKGRVTEAKSDVEKKDEAFKKAQQEATSAKEAADQAKGKPDEQEKATASEKKDGLLKKAETDLEAAQGRLKTAEQAKAQEEEKLGKALQKLEKVENELTGAENTFRKADETWVKKDAEATKKEGIADKKEADAAAAWGEAVTAASAAAALEAQSVVADTNAANARTDLENAKIDLEAAKIDLETATIESKHAKEGLKDAKEALGQARRDAASMEREAMRAEKDIDVKAAEYEKDIDMKAEEMKGKLEDQVSDLQSKLTLDYENSLAALDKQTREMIFKDRYLKKQMTMTKLQFAGQIISGTTNKLADGYRGAFTTTLRN
;
A
#
# COMPACT_ATOMS: atom_id res chain seq x y z
N MET A 1 98.67 -6.90 -118.31
CA MET A 1 100.10 -6.73 -117.94
C MET A 1 101.06 -6.72 -119.15
N SER A 2 100.67 -6.31 -120.36
CA SER A 2 101.54 -6.40 -121.56
C SER A 2 102.78 -5.50 -121.48
N LYS A 3 102.61 -4.16 -121.34
CA LYS A 3 103.67 -3.12 -121.40
C LYS A 3 104.88 -3.29 -120.44
N ILE A 4 104.87 -4.24 -119.51
CA ILE A 4 105.99 -4.49 -118.58
C ILE A 4 107.04 -5.45 -119.19
N GLY A 5 106.68 -6.25 -120.19
CA GLY A 5 107.65 -7.14 -120.87
C GLY A 5 108.69 -6.35 -121.67
N ASP A 6 108.22 -5.40 -122.49
CA ASP A 6 109.06 -4.76 -123.51
C ASP A 6 110.10 -3.81 -122.94
N MET A 7 109.77 -3.11 -121.85
CA MET A 7 110.73 -2.24 -121.13
C MET A 7 111.89 -3.04 -120.52
N ALA A 8 111.66 -4.27 -120.06
CA ALA A 8 112.72 -5.09 -119.47
C ALA A 8 113.71 -5.62 -120.54
N LYS A 9 113.20 -6.02 -121.72
CA LYS A 9 114.07 -6.44 -122.83
C LYS A 9 114.99 -5.32 -123.33
N ARG A 10 114.50 -4.07 -123.36
CA ARG A 10 115.31 -2.88 -123.71
C ARG A 10 116.43 -2.55 -122.72
N GLN A 11 116.42 -3.12 -121.51
CA GLN A 11 117.49 -2.93 -120.50
C GLN A 11 118.44 -4.15 -120.38
N GLY A 12 118.42 -5.09 -121.35
CA GLY A 12 119.29 -6.27 -121.32
C GLY A 12 118.90 -7.31 -120.26
N PHE A 13 117.69 -7.23 -119.69
CA PHE A 13 117.20 -8.24 -118.75
C PHE A 13 116.65 -9.44 -119.53
N SER A 14 117.37 -10.57 -119.52
CA SER A 14 116.89 -11.83 -120.10
C SER A 14 115.58 -12.28 -119.44
N ASP A 15 114.75 -13.02 -120.19
CA ASP A 15 113.39 -13.39 -119.78
C ASP A 15 113.33 -14.10 -118.40
N LYS A 16 114.39 -14.81 -118.01
CA LYS A 16 114.53 -15.42 -116.67
C LYS A 16 114.48 -14.39 -115.52
N LYS A 17 115.01 -13.17 -115.70
CA LYS A 17 114.90 -12.08 -114.71
C LYS A 17 113.50 -11.45 -114.68
N ILE A 18 112.76 -11.47 -115.80
CA ILE A 18 111.37 -10.99 -115.87
C ILE A 18 110.46 -11.94 -115.10
N GLN A 19 110.60 -13.25 -115.34
CA GLN A 19 109.86 -14.30 -114.63
C GLN A 19 110.07 -14.21 -113.11
N ALA A 20 111.33 -14.21 -112.65
CA ALA A 20 111.67 -14.11 -111.22
C ALA A 20 111.30 -12.77 -110.52
N ARG A 21 110.74 -11.80 -111.28
CA ARG A 21 110.12 -10.57 -110.75
C ARG A 21 108.59 -10.68 -110.73
N ARG A 22 107.96 -11.37 -111.70
CA ARG A 22 106.55 -11.79 -111.64
C ARG A 22 106.32 -12.71 -110.45
N ASP A 23 107.11 -13.77 -110.30
CA ASP A 23 106.96 -14.79 -109.25
C ASP A 23 107.03 -14.17 -107.84
N ARG A 24 107.97 -13.23 -107.63
CA ARG A 24 108.08 -12.46 -106.36
C ARG A 24 106.95 -11.45 -106.14
N THR A 25 106.26 -11.03 -107.19
CA THR A 25 105.07 -10.18 -107.08
C THR A 25 103.85 -11.04 -106.70
N VAL A 26 103.67 -12.18 -107.39
CA VAL A 26 102.66 -13.20 -107.11
C VAL A 26 102.76 -13.67 -105.65
N TYR A 27 103.94 -14.11 -105.19
CA TYR A 27 104.18 -14.51 -103.79
C TYR A 27 103.87 -13.40 -102.78
N ARG A 28 104.09 -12.12 -103.12
CA ARG A 28 103.74 -10.98 -102.24
C ARG A 28 102.23 -10.73 -102.19
N THR A 29 101.51 -10.90 -103.29
CA THR A 29 100.03 -10.85 -103.30
C THR A 29 99.41 -12.06 -102.60
N GLU A 30 99.92 -13.27 -102.82
CA GLU A 30 99.46 -14.50 -102.16
C GLU A 30 99.71 -14.45 -100.66
N ARG A 31 100.90 -14.03 -100.20
CA ARG A 31 101.19 -13.88 -98.77
C ARG A 31 100.37 -12.77 -98.10
N ARG A 32 100.05 -11.68 -98.81
CA ARG A 32 99.08 -10.67 -98.33
C ARG A 32 97.66 -11.25 -98.28
N GLY A 33 97.28 -12.06 -99.26
CA GLY A 33 96.02 -12.81 -99.28
C GLY A 33 95.91 -13.73 -98.06
N ALA A 34 96.89 -14.59 -97.82
CA ALA A 34 96.93 -15.50 -96.68
C ALA A 34 96.91 -14.77 -95.32
N LEU A 35 97.62 -13.65 -95.18
CA LEU A 35 97.57 -12.83 -93.96
C LEU A 35 96.22 -12.11 -93.79
N GLY A 36 95.61 -11.61 -94.87
CA GLY A 36 94.27 -11.02 -94.85
C GLY A 36 93.18 -12.06 -94.55
N ILE A 37 93.34 -13.28 -95.06
CA ILE A 37 92.49 -14.44 -94.76
C ILE A 37 92.64 -14.84 -93.29
N LYS A 38 93.87 -14.93 -92.75
CA LYS A 38 94.09 -15.21 -91.31
C LYS A 38 93.44 -14.14 -90.44
N LYS A 39 93.69 -12.86 -90.69
CA LYS A 39 93.06 -11.76 -89.94
C LYS A 39 91.53 -11.77 -90.07
N GLY A 40 91.02 -12.04 -91.26
CA GLY A 40 89.58 -12.19 -91.50
C GLY A 40 88.96 -13.37 -90.76
N MET A 41 89.71 -14.46 -90.55
CA MET A 41 89.31 -15.59 -89.70
C MET A 41 89.39 -15.25 -88.22
N GLU A 42 90.45 -14.60 -87.74
CA GLU A 42 90.57 -14.10 -86.35
C GLU A 42 89.42 -13.13 -86.00
N GLU A 43 89.08 -12.20 -86.89
CA GLU A 43 87.94 -11.32 -86.69
C GLU A 43 86.58 -12.06 -86.78
N ARG A 44 86.46 -13.16 -87.55
CA ARG A 44 85.25 -14.00 -87.56
C ARG A 44 85.12 -14.80 -86.27
N LEU A 45 86.22 -15.39 -85.79
CA LEU A 45 86.34 -16.08 -84.52
C LEU A 45 85.92 -15.15 -83.38
N ASN A 46 86.52 -13.96 -83.27
CA ASN A 46 86.21 -13.00 -82.22
C ASN A 46 84.75 -12.48 -82.29
N ARG A 47 84.19 -12.29 -83.49
CA ARG A 47 82.76 -11.95 -83.66
C ARG A 47 81.83 -13.11 -83.27
N ASN A 48 82.25 -14.36 -83.45
CA ASN A 48 81.46 -15.54 -83.05
C ASN A 48 81.56 -15.79 -81.54
N ILE A 49 82.74 -15.61 -80.93
CA ILE A 49 82.93 -15.63 -79.47
C ILE A 49 82.04 -14.57 -78.83
N ALA A 50 82.11 -13.30 -79.26
CA ALA A 50 81.27 -12.24 -78.74
C ALA A 50 79.75 -12.47 -78.94
N LYS A 51 79.34 -13.23 -79.97
CA LYS A 51 77.95 -13.69 -80.12
C LYS A 51 77.59 -14.77 -79.10
N VAL A 52 78.47 -15.75 -78.86
CA VAL A 52 78.28 -16.79 -77.84
C VAL A 52 78.21 -16.17 -76.44
N ASP A 53 79.07 -15.20 -76.14
CA ASP A 53 79.05 -14.47 -74.87
C ASP A 53 77.76 -13.66 -74.71
N ASN A 54 77.34 -12.91 -75.73
CA ASN A 54 76.04 -12.20 -75.70
C ASN A 54 74.85 -13.16 -75.55
N MET A 55 74.88 -14.34 -76.19
CA MET A 55 73.85 -15.38 -76.00
C MET A 55 73.88 -15.95 -74.57
N ARG A 56 75.08 -16.13 -73.98
CA ARG A 56 75.22 -16.56 -72.58
C ARG A 56 74.67 -15.51 -71.63
N THR A 57 75.03 -14.24 -71.79
CA THR A 57 74.52 -13.12 -70.98
C THR A 57 73.01 -12.98 -71.09
N ASN A 58 72.44 -13.00 -72.30
CA ASN A 58 70.99 -12.92 -72.48
C ASN A 58 70.25 -14.08 -71.82
N ARG A 59 70.71 -15.33 -72.03
CA ARG A 59 70.05 -16.52 -71.46
C ARG A 59 70.24 -16.63 -69.94
N VAL A 60 71.35 -16.12 -69.40
CA VAL A 60 71.52 -15.93 -67.93
C VAL A 60 70.57 -14.87 -67.40
N ASN A 61 70.35 -13.76 -68.12
CA ASN A 61 69.37 -12.74 -67.73
C ASN A 61 67.92 -13.27 -67.80
N GLU A 62 67.60 -14.09 -68.81
CA GLU A 62 66.31 -14.81 -68.92
C GLU A 62 66.09 -15.76 -67.73
N ILE A 63 67.09 -16.59 -67.39
CA ILE A 63 67.04 -17.49 -66.22
C ILE A 63 66.89 -16.69 -64.90
N ASN A 64 67.63 -15.59 -64.73
CA ASN A 64 67.51 -14.73 -63.55
C ASN A 64 66.12 -14.05 -63.47
N THR A 65 65.55 -13.65 -64.60
CA THR A 65 64.20 -13.07 -64.67
C THR A 65 63.13 -14.12 -64.33
N ALA A 66 63.24 -15.34 -64.87
CA ALA A 66 62.36 -16.44 -64.53
C ALA A 66 62.45 -16.82 -63.03
N ARG A 67 63.66 -16.84 -62.46
CA ARG A 67 63.91 -17.06 -61.03
C ARG A 67 63.33 -15.95 -60.15
N ALA A 68 63.39 -14.69 -60.59
CA ALA A 68 62.78 -13.56 -59.90
C ALA A 68 61.24 -13.66 -59.91
N ASN A 69 60.64 -13.94 -61.08
CA ASN A 69 59.19 -14.10 -61.22
C ASN A 69 58.67 -15.27 -60.37
N ALA A 70 59.29 -16.45 -60.46
CA ALA A 70 58.87 -17.62 -59.68
C ALA A 70 58.98 -17.39 -58.16
N ARG A 71 59.97 -16.60 -57.71
CA ARG A 71 60.08 -16.17 -56.29
C ARG A 71 58.99 -15.16 -55.91
N ALA A 72 58.59 -14.25 -56.82
CA ALA A 72 57.47 -13.35 -56.61
C ALA A 72 56.12 -14.11 -56.55
N ASP A 73 55.95 -15.16 -57.36
CA ASP A 73 54.77 -16.02 -57.31
C ASP A 73 54.71 -16.79 -55.98
N VAL A 74 55.82 -17.39 -55.53
CA VAL A 74 55.91 -18.05 -54.21
C VAL A 74 55.64 -17.07 -53.07
N ALA A 75 56.18 -15.84 -53.14
CA ALA A 75 55.93 -14.80 -52.14
C ALA A 75 54.46 -14.35 -52.12
N THR A 76 53.81 -14.20 -53.28
CA THR A 76 52.39 -13.84 -53.39
C THR A 76 51.50 -14.93 -52.80
N ASN A 77 51.67 -16.18 -53.23
CA ASN A 77 50.92 -17.33 -52.69
C ASN A 77 51.11 -17.48 -51.17
N LYS A 78 52.31 -17.17 -50.66
CA LYS A 78 52.63 -17.16 -49.22
C LYS A 78 51.90 -16.04 -48.48
N ILE A 79 51.81 -14.84 -49.05
CA ILE A 79 51.04 -13.71 -48.50
C ILE A 79 49.55 -14.06 -48.45
N ASP A 80 48.97 -14.50 -49.58
CA ASP A 80 47.54 -14.85 -49.67
C ASP A 80 47.15 -15.95 -48.70
N SER A 81 47.99 -16.97 -48.56
CA SER A 81 47.77 -18.06 -47.62
C SER A 81 47.86 -17.58 -46.15
N LYS A 82 48.78 -16.68 -45.81
CA LYS A 82 48.84 -16.06 -44.47
C LYS A 82 47.67 -15.10 -44.21
N LEU A 83 47.15 -14.42 -45.23
CA LEU A 83 45.93 -13.60 -45.12
C LEU A 83 44.70 -14.46 -44.81
N GLN A 84 44.46 -15.57 -45.54
CA GLN A 84 43.36 -16.49 -45.24
C GLN A 84 43.46 -17.10 -43.82
N VAL A 85 44.67 -17.34 -43.34
CA VAL A 85 44.92 -17.78 -41.96
C VAL A 85 44.55 -16.67 -40.96
N GLN A 86 44.98 -15.43 -41.21
CA GLN A 86 44.65 -14.28 -40.36
C GLN A 86 43.15 -13.97 -40.33
N GLU A 87 42.42 -14.12 -41.45
CA GLU A 87 40.97 -13.97 -41.51
C GLU A 87 40.24 -14.96 -40.60
N LYS A 88 40.67 -16.23 -40.58
CA LYS A 88 40.11 -17.25 -39.67
C LYS A 88 40.33 -16.90 -38.20
N VAL A 89 41.54 -16.45 -37.85
CA VAL A 89 41.86 -15.98 -36.48
C VAL A 89 41.03 -14.75 -36.12
N ASN A 90 40.89 -13.78 -37.03
CA ASN A 90 40.07 -12.58 -36.82
C ASN A 90 38.59 -12.93 -36.59
N LYS A 91 38.04 -13.88 -37.35
CA LYS A 91 36.68 -14.39 -37.19
C LYS A 91 36.49 -15.06 -35.82
N ALA A 92 37.38 -15.98 -35.44
CA ALA A 92 37.31 -16.66 -34.16
C ALA A 92 37.41 -15.68 -32.97
N GLN A 93 38.25 -14.65 -33.08
CA GLN A 93 38.32 -13.57 -32.08
C GLN A 93 37.04 -12.72 -32.03
N ALA A 94 36.34 -12.51 -33.15
CA ALA A 94 35.04 -11.85 -33.16
C ALA A 94 33.96 -12.69 -32.48
N GLU A 95 33.90 -13.99 -32.74
CA GLU A 95 32.98 -14.94 -32.08
C GLU A 95 33.20 -14.96 -30.56
N VAL A 96 34.47 -14.98 -30.11
CA VAL A 96 34.82 -14.86 -28.67
C VAL A 96 34.42 -13.49 -28.07
N ARG A 97 34.48 -12.39 -28.82
CA ARG A 97 34.02 -11.06 -28.35
C ARG A 97 32.49 -10.98 -28.25
N ASN A 98 31.76 -11.63 -29.15
CA ASN A 98 30.30 -11.72 -29.11
C ASN A 98 29.86 -12.51 -27.87
N ALA A 99 30.40 -13.71 -27.66
CA ALA A 99 30.10 -14.53 -26.47
C ALA A 99 30.47 -13.83 -25.15
N GLN A 100 31.54 -13.02 -25.11
CA GLN A 100 31.84 -12.16 -23.94
C GLN A 100 30.78 -11.09 -23.70
N THR A 101 30.16 -10.57 -24.75
CA THR A 101 29.11 -9.55 -24.67
C THR A 101 27.78 -10.17 -24.20
N GLU A 102 27.47 -11.38 -24.66
CA GLU A 102 26.34 -12.19 -24.18
C GLU A 102 26.48 -12.54 -22.70
N VAL A 103 27.66 -12.99 -22.25
CA VAL A 103 27.93 -13.24 -20.81
C VAL A 103 27.75 -11.97 -19.96
N ARG A 104 28.19 -10.80 -20.45
CA ARG A 104 27.96 -9.52 -19.75
C ARG A 104 26.48 -9.15 -19.68
N SER A 105 25.73 -9.38 -20.77
CA SER A 105 24.28 -9.15 -20.83
C SER A 105 23.52 -10.07 -19.86
N ALA A 106 23.84 -11.37 -19.87
CA ALA A 106 23.25 -12.35 -18.96
C ALA A 106 23.59 -12.06 -17.49
N GLN A 107 24.83 -11.65 -17.19
CA GLN A 107 25.23 -11.22 -15.84
C GLN A 107 24.42 -9.99 -15.40
N ALA A 108 24.33 -8.97 -16.26
CA ALA A 108 23.53 -7.78 -15.96
C ALA A 108 22.02 -8.08 -15.83
N LYS A 109 21.50 -9.15 -16.46
CA LYS A 109 20.13 -9.65 -16.25
C LYS A 109 20.00 -10.31 -14.87
N ALA A 110 20.90 -11.22 -14.52
CA ALA A 110 20.92 -11.90 -13.21
C ALA A 110 21.07 -10.91 -12.03
N ASP A 111 21.96 -9.92 -12.16
CA ASP A 111 22.15 -8.86 -11.18
C ASP A 111 20.89 -7.99 -10.99
N ARG A 112 20.06 -7.86 -12.02
CA ARG A 112 18.77 -7.13 -11.96
C ARG A 112 17.68 -7.97 -11.30
N THR A 113 17.54 -9.25 -11.67
CA THR A 113 16.53 -10.13 -11.08
C THR A 113 16.82 -10.43 -9.62
N GLU A 114 18.08 -10.56 -9.19
CA GLU A 114 18.45 -10.67 -7.77
C GLU A 114 18.09 -9.39 -6.97
N ARG A 115 18.17 -8.20 -7.59
CA ARG A 115 17.71 -6.96 -6.97
C ARG A 115 16.18 -6.86 -6.92
N ALA A 116 15.47 -7.42 -7.91
CA ALA A 116 14.02 -7.54 -7.90
C ALA A 116 13.53 -8.50 -6.81
N GLU A 117 14.15 -9.67 -6.69
CA GLU A 117 13.96 -10.68 -5.64
C GLU A 117 14.11 -10.06 -4.23
N LYS A 118 15.22 -9.34 -4.00
CA LYS A 118 15.47 -8.58 -2.75
C LYS A 118 14.51 -7.41 -2.55
N GLY A 119 13.95 -6.85 -3.62
CA GLY A 119 12.92 -5.81 -3.58
C GLY A 119 11.56 -6.38 -3.18
N ALA A 120 11.18 -7.53 -3.72
CA ALA A 120 9.95 -8.25 -3.41
C ALA A 120 9.95 -8.81 -1.98
N GLN A 121 11.08 -9.36 -1.51
CA GLN A 121 11.20 -9.78 -0.10
C GLN A 121 10.85 -8.63 0.87
N ARG A 122 11.40 -7.43 0.61
CA ARG A 122 11.07 -6.23 1.41
C ARG A 122 9.61 -5.79 1.32
N ARG A 123 8.89 -6.15 0.24
CA ARG A 123 7.43 -5.96 0.15
C ARG A 123 6.71 -6.94 1.06
N VAL A 124 7.10 -8.22 1.05
CA VAL A 124 6.55 -9.25 1.95
C VAL A 124 6.79 -8.87 3.42
N ASP A 125 8.02 -8.52 3.78
CA ASP A 125 8.39 -8.11 5.15
C ASP A 125 7.49 -6.95 5.65
N LYS A 126 7.30 -5.93 4.81
CA LYS A 126 6.46 -4.76 5.12
C LYS A 126 4.96 -5.07 5.12
N ALA A 127 4.48 -5.91 4.21
CA ALA A 127 3.07 -6.32 4.20
C ALA A 127 2.75 -7.16 5.45
N GLN A 128 3.69 -7.97 5.92
CA GLN A 128 3.54 -8.74 7.15
C GLN A 128 3.57 -7.83 8.39
N GLU A 129 4.42 -6.80 8.42
CA GLU A 129 4.38 -5.73 9.44
C GLU A 129 3.02 -5.01 9.46
N ASN A 130 2.43 -4.71 8.29
CA ASN A 130 1.10 -4.12 8.17
C ASN A 130 0.00 -5.06 8.72
N VAL A 131 0.07 -6.37 8.41
CA VAL A 131 -0.87 -7.37 8.95
C VAL A 131 -0.81 -7.42 10.48
N THR A 132 0.38 -7.40 11.09
CA THR A 132 0.52 -7.38 12.55
C THR A 132 -0.11 -6.11 13.16
N LYS A 133 0.14 -4.93 12.58
CA LYS A 133 -0.49 -3.67 13.05
C LYS A 133 -2.01 -3.69 12.90
N ALA A 134 -2.53 -4.31 11.84
CA ALA A 134 -3.96 -4.47 11.65
C ALA A 134 -4.57 -5.45 12.66
N GLN A 135 -3.88 -6.53 13.02
CA GLN A 135 -4.28 -7.44 14.11
C GLN A 135 -4.33 -6.72 15.47
N GLU A 136 -3.33 -5.90 15.79
CA GLU A 136 -3.30 -5.07 17.00
C GLU A 136 -4.47 -4.06 17.04
N ASN A 137 -4.77 -3.41 15.91
CA ASN A 137 -5.90 -2.49 15.78
C ASN A 137 -7.26 -3.19 15.92
N VAL A 138 -7.43 -4.39 15.36
CA VAL A 138 -8.63 -5.23 15.59
C VAL A 138 -8.77 -5.57 17.07
N ALA A 139 -7.73 -6.11 17.71
CA ALA A 139 -7.78 -6.47 19.13
C ALA A 139 -8.11 -5.26 20.05
N LYS A 140 -7.57 -4.08 19.72
CA LYS A 140 -7.84 -2.83 20.46
C LYS A 140 -9.27 -2.31 20.27
N THR A 141 -9.78 -2.33 19.03
CA THR A 141 -11.14 -1.87 18.71
C THR A 141 -12.21 -2.83 19.24
N GLU A 142 -12.01 -4.14 19.10
CA GLU A 142 -12.88 -5.18 19.68
C GLU A 142 -12.93 -5.09 21.21
N LYS A 143 -11.78 -4.82 21.88
CA LYS A 143 -11.78 -4.56 23.32
C LYS A 143 -12.65 -3.33 23.65
N THR A 144 -12.43 -2.21 22.96
CA THR A 144 -13.18 -0.96 23.20
C THR A 144 -14.69 -1.16 22.97
N ALA A 145 -15.08 -1.92 21.95
CA ALA A 145 -16.47 -2.26 21.69
C ALA A 145 -17.09 -3.11 22.81
N ASN A 146 -16.37 -4.12 23.31
CA ASN A 146 -16.85 -4.93 24.43
C ASN A 146 -16.93 -4.15 25.75
N ASP A 147 -15.95 -3.28 26.04
CA ASP A 147 -15.98 -2.39 27.20
C ASP A 147 -17.20 -1.43 27.12
N THR A 148 -17.43 -0.79 25.97
CA THR A 148 -18.57 0.13 25.74
C THR A 148 -19.93 -0.59 25.81
N ARG A 149 -20.04 -1.80 25.24
CA ARG A 149 -21.25 -2.64 25.36
C ARG A 149 -21.56 -2.99 26.81
N LYS A 150 -20.53 -3.26 27.62
CA LYS A 150 -20.70 -3.54 29.06
C LYS A 150 -21.22 -2.30 29.78
N GLU A 151 -20.62 -1.13 29.55
CA GLU A 151 -21.09 0.13 30.15
C GLU A 151 -22.54 0.46 29.76
N ALA A 152 -22.93 0.23 28.50
CA ALA A 152 -24.32 0.36 28.05
C ALA A 152 -25.26 -0.62 28.78
N GLY A 153 -24.83 -1.87 29.00
CA GLY A 153 -25.57 -2.86 29.79
C GLY A 153 -25.74 -2.45 31.26
N ASP A 154 -24.66 -2.03 31.91
CA ASP A 154 -24.66 -1.57 33.31
C ASP A 154 -25.52 -0.29 33.48
N ALA A 155 -25.55 0.60 32.49
CA ALA A 155 -26.43 1.77 32.48
C ALA A 155 -27.90 1.40 32.25
N ARG A 156 -28.18 0.44 31.36
CA ARG A 156 -29.53 -0.07 31.08
C ARG A 156 -30.13 -0.79 32.29
N ALA A 157 -29.33 -1.52 33.06
CA ALA A 157 -29.75 -2.11 34.34
C ALA A 157 -30.21 -1.01 35.34
N LYS A 158 -29.36 0.00 35.58
CA LYS A 158 -29.69 1.14 36.46
C LYS A 158 -30.97 1.87 36.03
N ALA A 159 -31.20 2.01 34.73
CA ALA A 159 -32.44 2.61 34.20
C ALA A 159 -33.69 1.74 34.47
N GLN A 160 -33.56 0.41 34.45
CA GLN A 160 -34.65 -0.49 34.83
C GLN A 160 -34.89 -0.50 36.35
N ASP A 161 -33.84 -0.43 37.16
CA ASP A 161 -33.95 -0.34 38.62
C ASP A 161 -34.65 0.95 39.05
N ALA A 162 -34.18 2.11 38.56
CA ALA A 162 -34.78 3.42 38.84
C ALA A 162 -36.25 3.49 38.38
N LYS A 163 -36.58 2.93 37.20
CA LYS A 163 -37.97 2.84 36.73
C LYS A 163 -38.83 1.95 37.64
N SER A 164 -38.27 0.86 38.15
CA SER A 164 -38.98 -0.06 39.04
C SER A 164 -39.27 0.59 40.40
N GLU A 165 -38.33 1.37 40.91
CA GLU A 165 -38.50 2.17 42.14
C GLU A 165 -39.52 3.29 41.95
N ALA A 166 -39.48 4.02 40.83
CA ALA A 166 -40.49 5.04 40.50
C ALA A 166 -41.92 4.46 40.47
N MET A 167 -42.10 3.29 39.84
CA MET A 167 -43.38 2.56 39.84
C MET A 167 -43.79 2.00 41.21
N ARG A 168 -42.84 1.79 42.15
CA ARG A 168 -43.15 1.44 43.54
C ARG A 168 -43.69 2.65 44.29
N LEU A 169 -42.97 3.77 44.23
CA LEU A 169 -43.34 5.01 44.91
C LEU A 169 -44.69 5.57 44.40
N GLU A 170 -44.94 5.47 43.10
CA GLU A 170 -46.22 5.87 42.49
C GLU A 170 -47.41 5.07 43.06
N ARG A 171 -47.27 3.75 43.23
CA ARG A 171 -48.29 2.91 43.86
C ARG A 171 -48.50 3.29 45.33
N GLU A 172 -47.43 3.60 46.06
CA GLU A 172 -47.55 4.03 47.44
C GLU A 172 -48.19 5.42 47.59
N ALA A 173 -47.99 6.33 46.64
CA ALA A 173 -48.70 7.60 46.57
C ALA A 173 -50.20 7.38 46.29
N GLN A 174 -50.55 6.51 45.33
CA GLN A 174 -51.94 6.12 45.07
C GLN A 174 -52.62 5.49 46.29
N THR A 175 -51.90 4.64 47.05
CA THR A 175 -52.40 4.08 48.32
C THR A 175 -52.65 5.18 49.36
N ALA A 176 -51.66 6.04 49.63
CA ALA A 176 -51.80 7.13 50.60
C ALA A 176 -52.93 8.12 50.23
N ARG A 177 -53.09 8.42 48.94
CA ARG A 177 -54.19 9.26 48.42
C ARG A 177 -55.56 8.62 48.59
N THR A 178 -55.64 7.30 48.48
CA THR A 178 -56.87 6.53 48.77
C THR A 178 -57.17 6.55 50.28
N GLU A 179 -56.18 6.38 51.14
CA GLU A 179 -56.33 6.49 52.60
C GLU A 179 -56.75 7.89 53.05
N ALA A 180 -56.19 8.95 52.45
CA ALA A 180 -56.58 10.34 52.69
C ALA A 180 -58.03 10.62 52.24
N THR A 181 -58.41 10.15 51.04
CA THR A 181 -59.77 10.28 50.52
C THR A 181 -60.78 9.59 51.43
N ASN A 182 -60.47 8.37 51.88
CA ASN A 182 -61.32 7.62 52.81
C ASN A 182 -61.43 8.37 54.14
N ALA A 183 -60.33 8.81 54.75
CA ALA A 183 -60.35 9.56 56.01
C ALA A 183 -61.14 10.89 55.91
N ARG A 184 -61.11 11.55 54.74
CA ARG A 184 -61.86 12.79 54.47
C ARG A 184 -63.37 12.53 54.35
N ALA A 185 -63.79 11.44 53.70
CA ALA A 185 -65.19 11.01 53.72
C ALA A 185 -65.65 10.64 55.15
N ASP A 186 -64.78 9.97 55.90
CA ASP A 186 -64.98 9.56 57.28
C ASP A 186 -65.14 10.77 58.23
N ALA A 187 -64.46 11.88 57.93
CA ALA A 187 -64.60 13.16 58.61
C ALA A 187 -65.90 13.90 58.21
N ILE A 188 -66.30 13.88 56.93
CA ILE A 188 -67.57 14.47 56.49
C ILE A 188 -68.77 13.82 57.21
N ASP A 189 -68.81 12.49 57.27
CA ASP A 189 -69.83 11.72 58.02
C ASP A 189 -69.90 12.11 59.52
N ALA A 190 -68.73 12.32 60.16
CA ALA A 190 -68.67 12.80 61.54
C ALA A 190 -69.16 14.24 61.69
N GLY A 191 -68.92 15.10 60.68
CA GLY A 191 -69.37 16.49 60.64
C GLY A 191 -70.89 16.62 60.47
N GLU A 192 -71.50 15.78 59.62
CA GLU A 192 -72.96 15.71 59.49
C GLU A 192 -73.60 15.25 60.80
N LYS A 193 -73.06 14.22 61.45
CA LYS A 193 -73.51 13.76 62.79
C LYS A 193 -73.36 14.84 63.87
N ALA A 194 -72.29 15.64 63.83
CA ALA A 194 -72.12 16.78 64.72
C ALA A 194 -73.16 17.89 64.45
N LYS A 195 -73.48 18.16 63.18
CA LYS A 195 -74.55 19.10 62.79
C LYS A 195 -75.92 18.62 63.28
N ASP A 196 -76.27 17.36 63.06
CA ASP A 196 -77.54 16.78 63.54
C ASP A 196 -77.67 16.86 65.07
N ALA A 197 -76.58 16.64 65.79
CA ALA A 197 -76.54 16.81 67.24
C ALA A 197 -76.72 18.27 67.69
N ARG A 198 -76.13 19.25 66.99
CA ARG A 198 -76.40 20.69 67.22
C ARG A 198 -77.88 21.03 66.95
N GLU A 199 -78.46 20.50 65.87
CA GLU A 199 -79.88 20.69 65.58
C GLU A 199 -80.78 20.04 66.64
N ALA A 200 -80.41 18.90 67.21
CA ALA A 200 -81.13 18.26 68.31
C ALA A 200 -81.03 19.08 69.61
N MET A 201 -79.85 19.59 69.94
CA MET A 201 -79.62 20.48 71.09
C MET A 201 -80.47 21.76 70.98
N ALA A 202 -80.44 22.45 69.83
CA ALA A 202 -81.27 23.65 69.60
C ALA A 202 -82.79 23.38 69.61
N LYS A 203 -83.21 22.13 69.39
CA LYS A 203 -84.61 21.69 69.56
C LYS A 203 -84.93 21.37 71.04
N ALA A 204 -83.95 20.97 71.84
CA ALA A 204 -84.08 20.76 73.29
C ALA A 204 -84.10 22.08 74.07
N GLU A 205 -83.19 23.03 73.78
CA GLU A 205 -83.16 24.38 74.36
C GLU A 205 -84.52 25.08 74.23
N LYS A 206 -85.10 25.09 73.03
CA LYS A 206 -86.44 25.68 72.78
C LYS A 206 -87.57 24.97 73.53
N ARG A 207 -87.38 23.71 73.95
CA ARG A 207 -88.33 22.98 74.82
C ARG A 207 -88.11 23.33 76.29
N VAL A 208 -86.87 23.58 76.74
CA VAL A 208 -86.56 24.16 78.06
C VAL A 208 -87.22 25.53 78.18
N GLU A 209 -86.94 26.48 77.27
CA GLU A 209 -87.59 27.80 77.26
C GLU A 209 -89.13 27.71 77.30
N GLY A 210 -89.69 26.74 76.56
CA GLY A 210 -91.13 26.51 76.52
C GLY A 210 -91.71 26.00 77.84
N THR A 211 -90.95 25.20 78.60
CA THR A 211 -91.34 24.67 79.91
C THR A 211 -91.07 25.66 81.04
N GLU A 212 -89.98 26.42 81.02
CA GLU A 212 -89.74 27.55 81.94
C GLU A 212 -90.89 28.56 81.87
N ARG A 213 -91.25 28.99 80.65
CA ARG A 213 -92.41 29.86 80.40
C ARG A 213 -93.75 29.22 80.76
N ALA A 214 -93.80 27.92 81.03
CA ALA A 214 -95.00 27.25 81.54
C ALA A 214 -94.99 27.19 83.08
N VAL A 215 -93.83 26.94 83.70
CA VAL A 215 -93.61 26.98 85.15
C VAL A 215 -93.91 28.38 85.69
N ALA A 216 -93.29 29.44 85.14
CA ALA A 216 -93.51 30.82 85.59
C ALA A 216 -94.99 31.26 85.51
N ARG A 217 -95.75 30.75 84.52
CA ARG A 217 -97.20 31.00 84.40
C ARG A 217 -98.05 30.13 85.33
N ALA A 218 -97.53 29.02 85.86
CA ALA A 218 -98.17 28.25 86.92
C ALA A 218 -97.88 28.86 88.30
N GLU A 219 -96.64 29.32 88.55
CA GLU A 219 -96.26 30.06 89.75
C GLU A 219 -97.11 31.32 89.94
N GLN A 220 -97.25 32.13 88.88
CA GLN A 220 -98.12 33.32 88.92
C GLN A 220 -99.58 32.97 89.30
N ARG A 221 -100.12 31.87 88.79
CA ARG A 221 -101.49 31.41 89.11
C ARG A 221 -101.63 30.89 90.54
N VAL A 222 -100.59 30.27 91.07
CA VAL A 222 -100.53 29.88 92.49
C VAL A 222 -100.52 31.14 93.36
N GLU A 223 -99.84 32.21 92.97
CA GLU A 223 -99.84 33.49 93.67
C GLU A 223 -101.21 34.21 93.58
N ASP A 224 -101.82 34.27 92.39
CA ASP A 224 -103.20 34.76 92.21
C ASP A 224 -104.20 33.97 93.09
N ALA A 225 -104.01 32.65 93.20
CA ALA A 225 -104.84 31.79 94.04
C ALA A 225 -104.61 32.00 95.54
N LYS A 226 -103.38 32.24 96.00
CA LYS A 226 -103.10 32.69 97.38
C LYS A 226 -103.81 34.01 97.67
N GLY A 227 -103.73 34.99 96.76
CA GLY A 227 -104.42 36.28 96.86
C GLY A 227 -105.93 36.12 97.08
N ARG A 228 -106.59 35.28 96.27
CA ARG A 228 -108.01 34.96 96.42
C ARG A 228 -108.33 34.24 97.73
N VAL A 229 -107.44 33.38 98.24
CA VAL A 229 -107.61 32.74 99.56
C VAL A 229 -107.50 33.78 100.69
N THR A 230 -106.56 34.73 100.62
CA THR A 230 -106.46 35.80 101.63
C THR A 230 -107.63 36.77 101.59
N GLU A 231 -108.13 37.10 100.39
CA GLU A 231 -109.31 37.93 100.19
C GLU A 231 -110.58 37.24 100.73
N ALA A 232 -110.77 35.94 100.42
CA ALA A 232 -111.85 35.14 100.97
C ALA A 232 -111.78 34.95 102.49
N LYS A 233 -110.59 34.86 103.10
CA LYS A 233 -110.43 34.85 104.56
C LYS A 233 -110.86 36.17 105.19
N SER A 234 -110.44 37.29 104.61
CA SER A 234 -110.86 38.62 105.07
C SER A 234 -112.38 38.84 104.94
N ASP A 235 -113.02 38.27 103.91
CA ASP A 235 -114.49 38.29 103.79
C ASP A 235 -115.19 37.40 104.84
N VAL A 236 -114.65 36.22 105.16
CA VAL A 236 -115.15 35.39 106.27
C VAL A 236 -115.01 36.12 107.62
N GLU A 237 -113.87 36.75 107.89
CA GLU A 237 -113.62 37.53 109.12
C GLU A 237 -114.63 38.68 109.27
N LYS A 238 -114.82 39.51 108.23
CA LYS A 238 -115.82 40.59 108.22
C LYS A 238 -117.25 40.08 108.44
N LYS A 239 -117.59 38.91 107.89
CA LYS A 239 -118.92 38.30 108.05
C LYS A 239 -119.13 37.71 109.44
N ASP A 240 -118.10 37.12 110.03
CA ASP A 240 -118.11 36.63 111.41
C ASP A 240 -118.17 37.79 112.43
N GLU A 241 -117.47 38.89 112.20
CA GLU A 241 -117.64 40.13 112.98
C GLU A 241 -119.05 40.71 112.85
N ALA A 242 -119.60 40.77 111.63
CA ALA A 242 -120.98 41.22 111.41
C ALA A 242 -122.02 40.29 112.08
N PHE A 243 -121.79 38.97 112.08
CA PHE A 243 -122.60 37.99 112.78
C PHE A 243 -122.54 38.17 114.30
N LYS A 244 -121.33 38.31 114.88
CA LYS A 244 -121.13 38.62 116.30
C LYS A 244 -121.80 39.93 116.70
N LYS A 245 -121.73 40.96 115.86
CA LYS A 245 -122.41 42.23 116.10
C LYS A 245 -123.93 42.10 116.05
N ALA A 246 -124.48 41.39 115.06
CA ALA A 246 -125.91 41.10 114.99
C ALA A 246 -126.39 40.27 116.20
N GLN A 247 -125.55 39.35 116.70
CA GLN A 247 -125.81 38.58 117.91
C GLN A 247 -125.81 39.46 119.17
N GLN A 248 -124.89 40.42 119.29
CA GLN A 248 -124.88 41.43 120.37
C GLN A 248 -126.10 42.36 120.31
N GLU A 249 -126.43 42.90 119.14
CA GLU A 249 -127.62 43.74 118.94
C GLU A 249 -128.91 42.94 119.27
N ALA A 250 -128.96 41.64 118.95
CA ALA A 250 -130.05 40.74 119.33
C ALA A 250 -130.12 40.39 120.83
N THR A 251 -129.03 40.50 121.59
CA THR A 251 -129.06 40.43 123.06
C THR A 251 -129.47 41.75 123.70
N SER A 252 -128.98 42.90 123.22
CA SER A 252 -129.40 44.21 123.75
C SER A 252 -130.88 44.49 123.47
N ALA A 253 -131.41 44.03 122.33
CA ALA A 253 -132.85 44.07 122.05
C ALA A 253 -133.68 43.18 123.00
N LYS A 254 -133.09 42.13 123.57
CA LYS A 254 -133.73 41.27 124.59
C LYS A 254 -133.76 41.97 125.95
N GLU A 255 -132.63 42.56 126.36
CA GLU A 255 -132.51 43.33 127.61
C GLU A 255 -133.46 44.55 127.64
N ALA A 256 -133.63 45.23 126.50
CA ALA A 256 -134.60 46.31 126.34
C ALA A 256 -136.08 45.86 126.40
N ALA A 257 -136.36 44.58 126.13
CA ALA A 257 -137.70 44.01 126.29
C ALA A 257 -137.99 43.67 127.77
N ASP A 258 -137.04 43.06 128.47
CA ASP A 258 -137.20 42.58 129.85
C ASP A 258 -137.38 43.71 130.89
N GLN A 259 -136.93 44.94 130.59
CA GLN A 259 -137.16 46.11 131.45
C GLN A 259 -138.58 46.70 131.36
N ALA A 260 -139.39 46.32 130.35
CA ALA A 260 -140.70 46.94 130.09
C ALA A 260 -141.85 46.35 130.94
N LYS A 261 -141.72 46.36 132.27
CA LYS A 261 -142.77 45.93 133.21
C LYS A 261 -143.62 47.10 133.73
N GLY A 262 -144.80 47.29 133.15
CA GLY A 262 -145.83 48.21 133.63
C GLY A 262 -146.96 48.35 132.61
N LYS A 263 -148.23 48.36 133.07
CA LYS A 263 -149.45 48.49 132.24
C LYS A 263 -150.20 49.79 132.56
N PRO A 264 -151.11 50.28 131.71
CA PRO A 264 -151.37 49.91 130.31
C PRO A 264 -151.21 51.09 129.33
N ASP A 265 -151.03 50.80 128.04
CA ASP A 265 -152.04 51.06 127.00
C ASP A 265 -151.67 50.31 125.71
N GLU A 266 -152.58 50.27 124.74
CA GLU A 266 -152.54 49.32 123.63
C GLU A 266 -151.76 49.81 122.38
N GLN A 267 -151.45 48.86 121.47
CA GLN A 267 -150.92 49.10 120.11
C GLN A 267 -149.46 49.62 119.94
N GLU A 268 -148.41 48.82 120.23
CA GLU A 268 -147.20 48.88 119.38
C GLU A 268 -146.22 47.68 119.40
N LYS A 269 -146.12 46.88 120.48
CA LYS A 269 -144.97 45.96 120.67
C LYS A 269 -144.98 44.59 119.96
N ALA A 270 -145.76 44.42 118.89
CA ALA A 270 -145.74 43.19 118.08
C ALA A 270 -144.56 43.13 117.07
N THR A 271 -144.02 44.29 116.66
CA THR A 271 -143.12 44.43 115.51
C THR A 271 -141.63 44.17 115.78
N ALA A 272 -141.26 43.94 117.05
CA ALA A 272 -139.86 43.72 117.44
C ALA A 272 -139.38 42.27 117.26
N SER A 273 -140.29 41.28 117.31
CA SER A 273 -139.93 39.85 117.31
C SER A 273 -139.46 39.36 115.92
N GLU A 274 -140.18 39.73 114.86
CA GLU A 274 -139.95 39.17 113.51
C GLU A 274 -138.68 39.72 112.83
N LYS A 275 -138.29 40.97 113.15
CA LYS A 275 -137.02 41.56 112.64
C LYS A 275 -135.78 40.79 113.09
N LYS A 276 -135.83 40.16 114.27
CA LYS A 276 -134.69 39.44 114.86
C LYS A 276 -134.32 38.22 114.01
N ASP A 277 -135.27 37.31 113.79
CA ASP A 277 -135.04 36.05 113.10
C ASP A 277 -134.70 36.24 111.62
N GLY A 278 -135.26 37.29 110.98
CA GLY A 278 -134.94 37.65 109.60
C GLY A 278 -133.50 38.15 109.41
N LEU A 279 -132.95 38.91 110.37
CA LEU A 279 -131.56 39.37 110.32
C LEU A 279 -130.57 38.25 110.66
N LEU A 280 -130.87 37.43 111.66
CA LEU A 280 -129.98 36.37 112.14
C LEU A 280 -129.79 35.27 111.08
N LYS A 281 -130.89 34.77 110.48
CA LYS A 281 -130.83 33.80 109.37
C LYS A 281 -130.08 34.32 108.14
N LYS A 282 -130.20 35.63 107.85
CA LYS A 282 -129.46 36.24 106.74
C LYS A 282 -127.96 36.28 107.03
N ALA A 283 -127.56 36.58 108.27
CA ALA A 283 -126.16 36.56 108.69
C ALA A 283 -125.56 35.13 108.66
N GLU A 284 -126.32 34.11 109.07
CA GLU A 284 -125.92 32.70 108.93
C GLU A 284 -125.74 32.31 107.45
N THR A 285 -126.71 32.66 106.59
CA THR A 285 -126.65 32.37 105.14
C THR A 285 -125.45 33.06 104.46
N ASP A 286 -125.18 34.32 104.81
CA ASP A 286 -124.03 35.07 104.31
C ASP A 286 -122.68 34.47 104.80
N LEU A 287 -122.64 33.92 106.02
CA LEU A 287 -121.45 33.28 106.60
C LEU A 287 -121.18 31.89 106.00
N GLU A 288 -122.21 31.05 105.82
CA GLU A 288 -122.10 29.79 105.08
C GLU A 288 -121.64 30.04 103.63
N ALA A 289 -122.18 31.07 102.96
CA ALA A 289 -121.74 31.45 101.63
C ALA A 289 -120.27 31.91 101.59
N ALA A 290 -119.80 32.63 102.61
CA ALA A 290 -118.39 33.03 102.73
C ALA A 290 -117.47 31.81 103.00
N GLN A 291 -117.85 30.91 103.90
CA GLN A 291 -117.10 29.67 104.16
C GLN A 291 -117.08 28.74 102.93
N GLY A 292 -118.17 28.66 102.18
CA GLY A 292 -118.25 27.95 100.91
C GLY A 292 -117.27 28.52 99.88
N ARG A 293 -117.23 29.85 99.70
CA ARG A 293 -116.25 30.53 98.83
C ARG A 293 -114.81 30.27 99.26
N LEU A 294 -114.51 30.34 100.56
CA LEU A 294 -113.18 30.04 101.10
C LEU A 294 -112.76 28.60 100.76
N LYS A 295 -113.65 27.62 100.98
CA LYS A 295 -113.40 26.21 100.65
C LYS A 295 -113.16 26.00 99.15
N THR A 296 -113.89 26.70 98.28
CA THR A 296 -113.65 26.68 96.83
C THR A 296 -112.31 27.34 96.46
N ALA A 297 -111.93 28.43 97.12
CA ALA A 297 -110.64 29.10 96.89
C ALA A 297 -109.45 28.22 97.31
N GLU A 298 -109.53 27.54 98.46
CA GLU A 298 -108.50 26.61 98.93
C GLU A 298 -108.40 25.36 98.03
N GLN A 299 -109.52 24.84 97.52
CA GLN A 299 -109.53 23.80 96.49
C GLN A 299 -108.90 24.26 95.16
N ALA A 300 -109.19 25.48 94.71
CA ALA A 300 -108.59 26.05 93.50
C ALA A 300 -107.07 26.25 93.65
N LYS A 301 -106.62 26.72 94.81
CA LYS A 301 -105.19 26.83 95.15
C LYS A 301 -104.49 25.47 95.06
N ALA A 302 -105.04 24.43 95.69
CA ALA A 302 -104.48 23.09 95.65
C ALA A 302 -104.38 22.54 94.21
N GLN A 303 -105.35 22.83 93.35
CA GLN A 303 -105.31 22.43 91.93
C GLN A 303 -104.25 23.17 91.11
N GLU A 304 -103.97 24.45 91.37
CA GLU A 304 -102.84 25.13 90.70
C GLU A 304 -101.48 24.69 91.26
N GLU A 305 -101.38 24.38 92.55
CA GLU A 305 -100.17 23.80 93.15
C GLU A 305 -99.86 22.39 92.58
N GLU A 306 -100.88 21.56 92.34
CA GLU A 306 -100.72 20.28 91.63
C GLU A 306 -100.28 20.47 90.17
N LYS A 307 -100.79 21.49 89.48
CA LYS A 307 -100.38 21.83 88.10
C LYS A 307 -98.95 22.35 88.05
N LEU A 308 -98.52 23.13 89.05
CA LEU A 308 -97.14 23.59 89.20
C LEU A 308 -96.18 22.42 89.42
N GLY A 309 -96.50 21.48 90.32
CA GLY A 309 -95.71 20.26 90.50
C GLY A 309 -95.55 19.45 89.20
N LYS A 310 -96.63 19.31 88.43
CA LYS A 310 -96.62 18.65 87.10
C LYS A 310 -95.93 19.48 85.99
N ALA A 311 -95.66 20.77 86.21
CA ALA A 311 -94.86 21.60 85.33
C ALA A 311 -93.36 21.46 85.65
N LEU A 312 -93.00 21.48 86.95
CA LEU A 312 -91.63 21.28 87.42
C LEU A 312 -91.06 19.91 87.03
N GLN A 313 -91.83 18.82 87.22
CA GLN A 313 -91.44 17.47 86.74
C GLN A 313 -91.25 17.37 85.22
N LYS A 314 -91.88 18.27 84.44
CA LYS A 314 -91.66 18.35 82.98
C LYS A 314 -90.41 19.14 82.63
N LEU A 315 -90.12 20.21 83.37
CA LEU A 315 -88.89 20.98 83.21
C LEU A 315 -87.67 20.10 83.50
N GLU A 316 -87.64 19.45 84.68
CA GLU A 316 -86.60 18.49 85.09
C GLU A 316 -86.33 17.42 84.01
N LYS A 317 -87.41 16.85 83.43
CA LYS A 317 -87.26 15.87 82.34
C LYS A 317 -86.63 16.48 81.08
N VAL A 318 -87.01 17.70 80.70
CA VAL A 318 -86.50 18.35 79.49
C VAL A 318 -85.07 18.87 79.67
N GLU A 319 -84.67 19.28 80.88
CA GLU A 319 -83.28 19.58 81.26
C GLU A 319 -82.38 18.34 81.16
N ASN A 320 -82.87 17.17 81.60
CA ASN A 320 -82.19 15.89 81.40
C ASN A 320 -82.09 15.51 79.90
N GLU A 321 -83.14 15.77 79.10
CA GLU A 321 -83.09 15.59 77.64
C GLU A 321 -82.07 16.53 76.97
N LEU A 322 -81.95 17.79 77.42
CA LEU A 322 -80.93 18.75 76.95
C LEU A 322 -79.51 18.30 77.32
N THR A 323 -79.27 17.92 78.57
CA THR A 323 -77.97 17.42 79.06
C THR A 323 -77.51 16.18 78.28
N GLY A 324 -78.45 15.32 77.87
CA GLY A 324 -78.20 14.20 76.97
C GLY A 324 -77.80 14.63 75.54
N ALA A 325 -78.46 15.66 75.00
CA ALA A 325 -78.14 16.23 73.70
C ALA A 325 -76.75 16.89 73.68
N GLU A 326 -76.40 17.68 74.70
CA GLU A 326 -75.08 18.30 74.87
C GLU A 326 -73.95 17.27 74.89
N ASN A 327 -74.10 16.21 75.70
CA ASN A 327 -73.11 15.13 75.79
C ASN A 327 -72.98 14.33 74.48
N THR A 328 -74.04 14.28 73.68
CA THR A 328 -74.02 13.66 72.35
C THR A 328 -73.32 14.56 71.33
N PHE A 329 -73.64 15.87 71.34
CA PHE A 329 -72.99 16.87 70.50
C PHE A 329 -71.49 16.94 70.78
N ARG A 330 -71.04 17.08 72.04
CA ARG A 330 -69.61 17.17 72.37
C ARG A 330 -68.81 15.96 71.88
N LYS A 331 -69.38 14.75 71.98
CA LYS A 331 -68.76 13.52 71.45
C LYS A 331 -68.65 13.52 69.94
N ALA A 332 -69.67 14.01 69.22
CA ALA A 332 -69.64 14.12 67.77
C ALA A 332 -68.61 15.17 67.31
N ASP A 333 -68.58 16.34 67.96
CA ASP A 333 -67.63 17.43 67.68
C ASP A 333 -66.17 16.99 67.94
N GLU A 334 -65.89 16.37 69.08
CA GLU A 334 -64.59 15.75 69.38
C GLU A 334 -64.17 14.68 68.36
N THR A 335 -65.13 13.92 67.81
CA THR A 335 -64.85 12.86 66.81
C THR A 335 -64.58 13.47 65.44
N TRP A 336 -65.32 14.51 65.06
CA TRP A 336 -65.11 15.27 63.83
C TRP A 336 -63.70 15.88 63.79
N VAL A 337 -63.32 16.66 64.81
CA VAL A 337 -62.00 17.31 64.88
C VAL A 337 -60.84 16.30 64.81
N LYS A 338 -60.99 15.13 65.45
CA LYS A 338 -59.98 14.07 65.40
C LYS A 338 -59.84 13.47 63.99
N LYS A 339 -60.95 13.19 63.30
CA LYS A 339 -60.93 12.64 61.93
C LYS A 339 -60.44 13.65 60.89
N ASP A 340 -60.82 14.92 61.00
CA ASP A 340 -60.39 15.98 60.07
C ASP A 340 -58.86 16.23 60.15
N ALA A 341 -58.32 16.23 61.37
CA ALA A 341 -56.88 16.27 61.62
C ALA A 341 -56.14 15.01 61.12
N GLU A 342 -56.78 13.85 61.12
CA GLU A 342 -56.21 12.61 60.57
C GLU A 342 -56.25 12.59 59.03
N ALA A 343 -57.31 13.13 58.43
CA ALA A 343 -57.46 13.26 56.98
C ALA A 343 -56.41 14.20 56.40
N THR A 344 -56.29 15.43 56.93
CA THR A 344 -55.27 16.41 56.50
C THR A 344 -53.84 15.89 56.69
N LYS A 345 -53.56 15.13 57.76
CA LYS A 345 -52.26 14.47 57.96
C LYS A 345 -51.98 13.39 56.91
N LYS A 346 -52.98 12.63 56.46
CA LYS A 346 -52.83 11.63 55.39
C LYS A 346 -52.67 12.29 54.02
N GLU A 347 -53.38 13.37 53.77
CA GLU A 347 -53.29 14.18 52.54
C GLU A 347 -51.84 14.68 52.34
N GLY A 348 -51.23 15.30 53.35
CA GLY A 348 -49.82 15.72 53.30
C GLY A 348 -48.78 14.58 53.24
N ILE A 349 -49.14 13.33 53.59
CA ILE A 349 -48.30 12.15 53.35
C ILE A 349 -48.41 11.70 51.89
N ALA A 350 -49.61 11.76 51.30
CA ALA A 350 -49.82 11.47 49.88
C ALA A 350 -49.06 12.45 48.99
N ASP A 351 -49.19 13.76 49.24
CA ASP A 351 -48.49 14.83 48.51
C ASP A 351 -46.97 14.60 48.51
N LYS A 352 -46.40 14.25 49.68
CA LYS A 352 -44.97 13.94 49.78
C LYS A 352 -44.60 12.72 48.95
N LYS A 353 -45.37 11.62 49.02
CA LYS A 353 -45.07 10.41 48.24
C LYS A 353 -45.22 10.65 46.73
N GLU A 354 -46.15 11.51 46.31
CA GLU A 354 -46.33 11.88 44.90
C GLU A 354 -45.12 12.72 44.41
N ALA A 355 -44.55 13.58 45.26
CA ALA A 355 -43.29 14.28 44.99
C ALA A 355 -42.05 13.36 44.98
N ASP A 356 -41.92 12.44 45.94
CA ASP A 356 -40.84 11.44 46.01
C ASP A 356 -40.88 10.53 44.75
N ALA A 357 -42.08 10.12 44.30
CA ALA A 357 -42.28 9.36 43.07
C ALA A 357 -41.92 10.15 41.79
N ALA A 358 -42.27 11.44 41.74
CA ALA A 358 -41.91 12.30 40.62
C ALA A 358 -40.38 12.51 40.50
N ALA A 359 -39.67 12.61 41.62
CA ALA A 359 -38.22 12.67 41.65
C ALA A 359 -37.58 11.37 41.10
N ALA A 360 -38.04 10.20 41.56
CA ALA A 360 -37.58 8.90 41.07
C ALA A 360 -37.87 8.69 39.57
N TRP A 361 -39.01 9.16 39.07
CA TRP A 361 -39.30 9.17 37.62
C TRP A 361 -38.31 10.06 36.85
N GLY A 362 -37.91 11.21 37.40
CA GLY A 362 -36.87 12.08 36.82
C GLY A 362 -35.49 11.41 36.75
N GLU A 363 -35.08 10.71 37.81
CA GLU A 363 -33.85 9.91 37.81
C GLU A 363 -33.92 8.75 36.80
N ALA A 364 -35.05 8.05 36.71
CA ALA A 364 -35.27 6.96 35.76
C ALA A 364 -35.18 7.43 34.30
N VAL A 365 -35.77 8.59 33.95
CA VAL A 365 -35.64 9.20 32.62
C VAL A 365 -34.19 9.61 32.33
N THR A 366 -33.50 10.18 33.32
CA THR A 366 -32.08 10.57 33.19
C THR A 366 -31.20 9.35 32.94
N ALA A 367 -31.35 8.29 33.73
CA ALA A 367 -30.63 7.03 33.56
C ALA A 367 -30.93 6.36 32.22
N ALA A 368 -32.19 6.36 31.76
CA ALA A 368 -32.57 5.84 30.46
C ALA A 368 -31.92 6.62 29.30
N SER A 369 -31.81 7.96 29.42
CA SER A 369 -31.13 8.78 28.40
C SER A 369 -29.62 8.49 28.34
N ALA A 370 -28.97 8.28 29.48
CA ALA A 370 -27.56 7.90 29.55
C ALA A 370 -27.32 6.49 28.98
N ALA A 371 -28.21 5.53 29.26
CA ALA A 371 -28.16 4.20 28.67
C ALA A 371 -28.29 4.23 27.14
N ALA A 372 -29.23 5.01 26.60
CA ALA A 372 -29.41 5.18 25.16
C ALA A 372 -28.18 5.83 24.48
N ALA A 373 -27.54 6.79 25.14
CA ALA A 373 -26.30 7.41 24.65
C ALA A 373 -25.13 6.42 24.59
N LEU A 374 -24.98 5.55 25.60
CA LEU A 374 -23.98 4.49 25.62
C LEU A 374 -24.29 3.37 24.61
N GLU A 375 -25.57 3.01 24.44
CA GLU A 375 -26.00 2.04 23.43
C GLU A 375 -25.66 2.55 22.01
N ALA A 376 -25.87 3.85 21.73
CA ALA A 376 -25.44 4.49 20.48
C ALA A 376 -23.91 4.52 20.32
N GLN A 377 -23.13 4.78 21.38
CA GLN A 377 -21.67 4.66 21.34
C GLN A 377 -21.20 3.22 21.07
N SER A 378 -21.91 2.21 21.60
CA SER A 378 -21.56 0.80 21.36
C SER A 378 -21.70 0.42 19.89
N VAL A 379 -22.70 0.95 19.17
CA VAL A 379 -22.87 0.76 17.72
C VAL A 379 -21.73 1.41 16.92
N VAL A 380 -21.25 2.59 17.34
CA VAL A 380 -20.08 3.24 16.73
C VAL A 380 -18.80 2.43 16.98
N ALA A 381 -18.62 1.90 18.19
CA ALA A 381 -17.47 1.06 18.53
C ALA A 381 -17.48 -0.27 17.75
N ASP A 382 -18.64 -0.91 17.60
CA ASP A 382 -18.84 -2.09 16.76
C ASP A 382 -18.57 -1.82 15.28
N THR A 383 -18.99 -0.65 14.77
CA THR A 383 -18.69 -0.20 13.40
C THR A 383 -17.18 -0.01 13.20
N ASN A 384 -16.48 0.57 14.18
CA ASN A 384 -15.02 0.72 14.13
C ASN A 384 -14.29 -0.62 14.19
N ALA A 385 -14.78 -1.59 14.98
CA ALA A 385 -14.23 -2.95 15.00
C ALA A 385 -14.48 -3.70 13.68
N ALA A 386 -15.64 -3.49 13.03
CA ALA A 386 -15.92 -4.02 11.69
C ALA A 386 -14.95 -3.43 10.64
N ASN A 387 -14.75 -2.11 10.63
CA ASN A 387 -13.80 -1.45 9.73
C ASN A 387 -12.37 -1.97 9.94
N ALA A 388 -11.91 -2.10 11.18
CA ALA A 388 -10.58 -2.64 11.49
C ALA A 388 -10.40 -4.09 10.99
N ARG A 389 -11.46 -4.92 10.99
CA ARG A 389 -11.43 -6.27 10.41
C ARG A 389 -11.29 -6.23 8.89
N THR A 390 -11.97 -5.29 8.21
CA THR A 390 -11.80 -5.06 6.77
C THR A 390 -10.39 -4.58 6.43
N ASP A 391 -9.80 -3.68 7.22
CA ASP A 391 -8.41 -3.26 7.06
C ASP A 391 -7.41 -4.42 7.22
N LEU A 392 -7.67 -5.32 8.19
CA LEU A 392 -6.90 -6.56 8.37
C LEU A 392 -7.07 -7.54 7.19
N GLU A 393 -8.24 -7.60 6.56
CA GLU A 393 -8.47 -8.43 5.37
C GLU A 393 -7.75 -7.86 4.14
N ASN A 394 -7.82 -6.54 3.93
CA ASN A 394 -7.04 -5.84 2.91
C ASN A 394 -5.53 -6.05 3.10
N ALA A 395 -5.01 -5.93 4.33
CA ALA A 395 -3.60 -6.15 4.63
C ALA A 395 -3.13 -7.60 4.34
N LYS A 396 -4.01 -8.60 4.51
CA LYS A 396 -3.72 -9.99 4.11
C LYS A 396 -3.67 -10.14 2.59
N ILE A 397 -4.56 -9.48 1.85
CA ILE A 397 -4.56 -9.48 0.37
C ILE A 397 -3.26 -8.86 -0.15
N ASP A 398 -2.81 -7.73 0.43
CA ASP A 398 -1.51 -7.12 0.13
C ASP A 398 -0.33 -8.08 0.41
N LEU A 399 -0.41 -8.86 1.50
CA LEU A 399 0.62 -9.85 1.85
C LEU A 399 0.67 -11.03 0.86
N GLU A 400 -0.47 -11.57 0.42
CA GLU A 400 -0.49 -12.61 -0.61
C GLU A 400 -0.02 -12.07 -1.97
N ALA A 401 -0.41 -10.85 -2.34
CA ALA A 401 0.10 -10.18 -3.55
C ALA A 401 1.64 -10.01 -3.49
N ALA A 402 2.18 -9.59 -2.35
CA ALA A 402 3.62 -9.45 -2.15
C ALA A 402 4.37 -10.80 -2.21
N LYS A 403 3.75 -11.90 -1.77
CA LYS A 403 4.32 -13.25 -1.91
C LYS A 403 4.36 -13.71 -3.36
N ILE A 404 3.31 -13.43 -4.14
CA ILE A 404 3.26 -13.76 -5.58
C ILE A 404 4.33 -12.96 -6.35
N ASP A 405 4.52 -11.68 -6.01
CA ASP A 405 5.64 -10.85 -6.47
C ASP A 405 7.01 -11.52 -6.19
N LEU A 406 7.20 -12.02 -4.96
CA LEU A 406 8.45 -12.67 -4.52
C LEU A 406 8.68 -14.01 -5.22
N GLU A 407 7.66 -14.85 -5.36
CA GLU A 407 7.77 -16.12 -6.08
C GLU A 407 8.11 -15.89 -7.56
N THR A 408 7.43 -14.93 -8.20
CA THR A 408 7.69 -14.53 -9.59
C THR A 408 9.14 -14.05 -9.76
N ALA A 409 9.60 -13.13 -8.91
CA ALA A 409 10.98 -12.63 -8.93
C ALA A 409 12.01 -13.73 -8.64
N THR A 410 11.68 -14.71 -7.79
CA THR A 410 12.52 -15.88 -7.51
C THR A 410 12.65 -16.80 -8.73
N ILE A 411 11.57 -16.99 -9.50
CA ILE A 411 11.57 -17.76 -10.75
C ILE A 411 12.40 -17.04 -11.83
N GLU A 412 12.20 -15.72 -12.01
CA GLU A 412 13.02 -14.92 -12.93
C GLU A 412 14.51 -14.93 -12.55
N SER A 413 14.80 -14.89 -11.25
CA SER A 413 16.15 -14.98 -10.68
C SER A 413 16.82 -16.32 -11.01
N LYS A 414 16.10 -17.45 -10.90
CA LYS A 414 16.58 -18.78 -11.33
C LYS A 414 16.87 -18.83 -12.83
N HIS A 415 15.89 -18.48 -13.68
CA HIS A 415 16.07 -18.51 -15.14
C HIS A 415 17.19 -17.57 -15.63
N ALA A 416 17.42 -16.43 -14.95
CA ALA A 416 18.53 -15.53 -15.28
C ALA A 416 19.90 -16.11 -14.86
N LYS A 417 19.98 -16.83 -13.74
CA LYS A 417 21.18 -17.54 -13.29
C LYS A 417 21.51 -18.73 -14.20
N GLU A 418 20.50 -19.42 -14.74
CA GLU A 418 20.63 -20.49 -15.73
C GLU A 418 21.12 -19.94 -17.08
N GLY A 419 20.47 -18.91 -17.66
CA GLY A 419 20.96 -18.29 -18.90
C GLY A 419 22.38 -17.69 -18.79
N LEU A 420 22.79 -17.28 -17.58
CA LEU A 420 24.16 -16.87 -17.28
C LEU A 420 25.15 -18.04 -17.23
N LYS A 421 24.74 -19.22 -16.77
CA LYS A 421 25.53 -20.46 -16.85
C LYS A 421 25.71 -20.87 -18.31
N ASP A 422 24.63 -20.89 -19.09
CA ASP A 422 24.64 -21.31 -20.49
C ASP A 422 25.52 -20.38 -21.34
N ALA A 423 25.42 -19.06 -21.14
CA ALA A 423 26.31 -18.08 -21.78
C ALA A 423 27.80 -18.29 -21.40
N LYS A 424 28.09 -18.66 -20.14
CA LYS A 424 29.46 -18.97 -19.70
C LYS A 424 29.99 -20.26 -20.32
N GLU A 425 29.14 -21.27 -20.52
CA GLU A 425 29.49 -22.50 -21.22
C GLU A 425 29.72 -22.26 -22.72
N ALA A 426 28.88 -21.44 -23.37
CA ALA A 426 29.05 -20.99 -24.76
C ALA A 426 30.34 -20.19 -24.97
N LEU A 427 30.67 -19.24 -24.08
CA LEU A 427 31.97 -18.54 -24.09
C LEU A 427 33.14 -19.51 -23.85
N GLY A 428 32.96 -20.52 -23.00
CA GLY A 428 33.92 -21.60 -22.81
C GLY A 428 34.15 -22.40 -24.09
N GLN A 429 33.11 -22.66 -24.88
CA GLN A 429 33.19 -23.35 -26.16
C GLN A 429 33.85 -22.49 -27.24
N ALA A 430 33.38 -21.26 -27.45
CA ALA A 430 33.98 -20.33 -28.41
C ALA A 430 35.49 -20.10 -28.17
N ARG A 431 35.94 -20.11 -26.90
CA ARG A 431 37.37 -20.07 -26.55
C ARG A 431 38.13 -21.35 -26.90
N ARG A 432 37.52 -22.54 -26.79
CA ARG A 432 38.12 -23.80 -27.23
C ARG A 432 38.25 -23.85 -28.76
N ASP A 433 37.20 -23.41 -29.46
CA ASP A 433 37.17 -23.42 -30.92
C ASP A 433 38.17 -22.40 -31.50
N ALA A 434 38.22 -21.18 -30.95
CA ALA A 434 39.25 -20.21 -31.30
C ALA A 434 40.67 -20.73 -31.03
N ALA A 435 40.91 -21.40 -29.88
CA ALA A 435 42.20 -22.02 -29.60
C ALA A 435 42.53 -23.22 -30.50
N SER A 436 41.54 -23.89 -31.12
CA SER A 436 41.79 -24.88 -32.17
C SER A 436 42.18 -24.17 -33.48
N MET A 437 41.41 -23.17 -33.90
CA MET A 437 41.68 -22.39 -35.10
C MET A 437 43.04 -21.68 -35.04
N GLU A 438 43.49 -21.18 -33.88
CA GLU A 438 44.83 -20.60 -33.70
C GLU A 438 45.94 -21.67 -33.81
N ARG A 439 45.71 -22.91 -33.35
CA ARG A 439 46.67 -24.03 -33.54
C ARG A 439 46.71 -24.52 -34.97
N GLU A 440 45.57 -24.56 -35.65
CA GLU A 440 45.45 -24.89 -37.08
C GLU A 440 46.08 -23.79 -37.94
N ALA A 441 45.92 -22.52 -37.55
CA ALA A 441 46.61 -21.37 -38.14
C ALA A 441 48.13 -21.49 -38.04
N MET A 442 48.67 -21.75 -36.83
CA MET A 442 50.12 -21.96 -36.64
C MET A 442 50.67 -23.17 -37.41
N ARG A 443 49.89 -24.25 -37.55
CA ARG A 443 50.25 -25.40 -38.39
C ARG A 443 50.27 -25.01 -39.87
N ALA A 444 49.20 -24.41 -40.37
CA ALA A 444 49.10 -23.96 -41.75
C ALA A 444 50.20 -22.95 -42.11
N GLU A 445 50.51 -22.00 -41.23
CA GLU A 445 51.61 -21.05 -41.41
C GLU A 445 52.96 -21.76 -41.54
N LYS A 446 53.24 -22.74 -40.66
CA LYS A 446 54.45 -23.55 -40.73
C LYS A 446 54.50 -24.39 -42.02
N ASP A 447 53.38 -24.98 -42.44
CA ASP A 447 53.31 -25.79 -43.67
C ASP A 447 53.46 -24.91 -44.93
N ILE A 448 53.00 -23.66 -44.90
CA ILE A 448 53.25 -22.65 -45.94
C ILE A 448 54.74 -22.27 -45.97
N ASP A 449 55.36 -22.03 -44.82
CA ASP A 449 56.78 -21.70 -44.72
C ASP A 449 57.69 -22.86 -45.18
N VAL A 450 57.33 -24.12 -44.88
CA VAL A 450 58.01 -25.31 -45.41
C VAL A 450 57.86 -25.43 -46.92
N LYS A 451 56.62 -25.37 -47.45
CA LYS A 451 56.38 -25.47 -48.90
C LYS A 451 57.03 -24.34 -49.68
N ALA A 452 57.07 -23.12 -49.14
CA ALA A 452 57.80 -22.02 -49.77
C ALA A 452 59.30 -22.32 -49.89
N ALA A 453 59.93 -22.88 -48.85
CA ALA A 453 61.34 -23.29 -48.90
C ALA A 453 61.58 -24.48 -49.85
N GLU A 454 60.63 -25.42 -49.96
CA GLU A 454 60.67 -26.49 -50.95
C GLU A 454 60.60 -25.92 -52.38
N TYR A 455 59.67 -25.00 -52.66
CA TYR A 455 59.57 -24.34 -53.97
C TYR A 455 60.80 -23.48 -54.30
N GLU A 456 61.35 -22.70 -53.35
CA GLU A 456 62.58 -21.95 -53.57
C GLU A 456 63.77 -22.86 -53.91
N LYS A 457 63.89 -24.00 -53.23
CA LYS A 457 64.90 -25.02 -53.53
C LYS A 457 64.68 -25.62 -54.92
N ASP A 458 63.45 -25.92 -55.30
CA ASP A 458 63.08 -26.46 -56.61
C ASP A 458 63.37 -25.48 -57.75
N ILE A 459 63.07 -24.19 -57.55
CA ILE A 459 63.41 -23.09 -58.45
C ILE A 459 64.93 -22.99 -58.63
N ASP A 460 65.69 -23.05 -57.52
CA ASP A 460 67.14 -22.91 -57.55
C ASP A 460 67.83 -24.15 -58.17
N MET A 461 67.34 -25.36 -57.91
CA MET A 461 67.81 -26.58 -58.59
C MET A 461 67.55 -26.53 -60.09
N LYS A 462 66.35 -26.11 -60.52
CA LYS A 462 66.02 -25.95 -61.95
C LYS A 462 66.83 -24.85 -62.62
N ALA A 463 67.13 -23.76 -61.91
CA ALA A 463 67.99 -22.68 -62.41
C ALA A 463 69.43 -23.17 -62.65
N GLU A 464 70.00 -23.95 -61.73
CA GLU A 464 71.32 -24.56 -61.89
C GLU A 464 71.34 -25.68 -62.95
N GLU A 465 70.27 -26.48 -63.08
CA GLU A 465 70.13 -27.47 -64.16
C GLU A 465 70.08 -26.80 -65.55
N MET A 466 69.33 -25.70 -65.69
CA MET A 466 69.28 -24.90 -66.92
C MET A 466 70.63 -24.24 -67.22
N LYS A 467 71.34 -23.75 -66.19
CA LYS A 467 72.68 -23.18 -66.30
C LYS A 467 73.72 -24.22 -66.71
N GLY A 468 73.70 -25.43 -66.16
CA GLY A 468 74.55 -26.54 -66.60
C GLY A 468 74.35 -26.85 -68.08
N LYS A 469 73.11 -27.08 -68.50
CA LYS A 469 72.75 -27.29 -69.93
C LYS A 469 73.15 -26.11 -70.83
N LEU A 470 73.18 -24.89 -70.31
CA LEU A 470 73.66 -23.70 -71.02
C LEU A 470 75.18 -23.71 -71.18
N GLU A 471 75.91 -24.06 -70.12
CA GLU A 471 77.38 -24.09 -70.11
C GLU A 471 77.91 -25.26 -70.96
N ASP A 472 77.21 -26.40 -70.97
CA ASP A 472 77.41 -27.48 -71.95
C ASP A 472 77.24 -26.97 -73.38
N GLN A 473 76.12 -26.31 -73.71
CA GLN A 473 75.88 -25.75 -75.04
C GLN A 473 76.92 -24.70 -75.46
N VAL A 474 77.39 -23.87 -74.53
CA VAL A 474 78.46 -22.87 -74.77
C VAL A 474 79.79 -23.57 -75.01
N SER A 475 80.16 -24.57 -74.19
CA SER A 475 81.38 -25.36 -74.34
C SER A 475 81.41 -26.13 -75.67
N ASP A 476 80.29 -26.72 -76.06
CA ASP A 476 80.12 -27.48 -77.29
C ASP A 476 80.22 -26.56 -78.54
N LEU A 477 79.65 -25.35 -78.47
CA LEU A 477 79.81 -24.31 -79.50
C LEU A 477 81.23 -23.74 -79.56
N GLN A 478 81.88 -23.48 -78.43
CA GLN A 478 83.28 -23.02 -78.36
C GLN A 478 84.24 -24.09 -78.91
N SER A 479 84.00 -25.36 -78.60
CA SER A 479 84.79 -26.49 -79.09
C SER A 479 84.67 -26.64 -80.62
N LYS A 480 83.45 -26.60 -81.16
CA LYS A 480 83.19 -26.60 -82.61
C LYS A 480 83.86 -25.41 -83.31
N LEU A 481 83.69 -24.20 -82.77
CA LEU A 481 84.27 -22.97 -83.32
C LEU A 481 85.81 -22.97 -83.29
N THR A 482 86.41 -23.57 -82.26
CA THR A 482 87.87 -23.74 -82.14
C THR A 482 88.38 -24.77 -83.15
N LEU A 483 87.72 -25.92 -83.26
CA LEU A 483 88.07 -26.98 -84.20
C LEU A 483 87.92 -26.55 -85.67
N ASP A 484 86.89 -25.78 -86.01
CA ASP A 484 86.75 -25.15 -87.34
C ASP A 484 87.90 -24.17 -87.63
N TYR A 485 88.34 -23.41 -86.63
CA TYR A 485 89.45 -22.47 -86.76
C TYR A 485 90.81 -23.19 -86.89
N GLU A 486 91.06 -24.24 -86.11
CA GLU A 486 92.26 -25.08 -86.20
C GLU A 486 92.35 -25.82 -87.55
N ASN A 487 91.25 -26.42 -88.02
CA ASN A 487 91.17 -27.03 -89.34
C ASN A 487 91.45 -26.01 -90.45
N SER A 488 90.90 -24.79 -90.33
CA SER A 488 91.14 -23.71 -91.28
C SER A 488 92.59 -23.20 -91.25
N LEU A 489 93.22 -23.12 -90.08
CA LEU A 489 94.64 -22.82 -89.93
C LEU A 489 95.53 -23.93 -90.52
N ALA A 490 95.20 -25.20 -90.30
CA ALA A 490 95.93 -26.34 -90.85
C ALA A 490 95.85 -26.38 -92.38
N ALA A 491 94.69 -26.06 -92.96
CA ALA A 491 94.52 -25.89 -94.41
C ALA A 491 95.36 -24.71 -94.96
N LEU A 492 95.40 -23.58 -94.25
CA LEU A 492 96.18 -22.40 -94.64
C LEU A 492 97.69 -22.64 -94.52
N ASP A 493 98.15 -23.35 -93.49
CA ASP A 493 99.56 -23.75 -93.35
C ASP A 493 99.95 -24.81 -94.39
N LYS A 494 99.06 -25.77 -94.71
CA LYS A 494 99.28 -26.70 -95.84
C LYS A 494 99.48 -25.94 -97.16
N GLN A 495 98.60 -24.99 -97.50
CA GLN A 495 98.80 -24.11 -98.67
C GLN A 495 100.13 -23.33 -98.58
N THR A 496 100.49 -22.84 -97.40
CA THR A 496 101.73 -22.07 -97.19
C THR A 496 102.98 -22.94 -97.37
N ARG A 497 102.96 -24.18 -96.86
CA ARG A 497 104.02 -25.19 -97.09
C ARG A 497 104.12 -25.57 -98.56
N GLU A 498 102.99 -25.74 -99.26
CA GLU A 498 102.99 -25.99 -100.71
C GLU A 498 103.57 -24.81 -101.52
N MET A 499 103.24 -23.57 -101.17
CA MET A 499 103.85 -22.37 -101.78
C MET A 499 105.37 -22.31 -101.51
N ILE A 500 105.80 -22.57 -100.28
CA ILE A 500 107.22 -22.62 -99.90
C ILE A 500 107.96 -23.78 -100.61
N PHE A 501 107.29 -24.90 -100.84
CA PHE A 501 107.85 -26.03 -101.59
C PHE A 501 107.98 -25.70 -103.08
N LYS A 502 106.96 -25.05 -103.69
CA LYS A 502 107.00 -24.55 -105.07
C LYS A 502 108.13 -23.53 -105.26
N ASP A 503 108.30 -22.56 -104.34
CA ASP A 503 109.43 -21.62 -104.36
C ASP A 503 110.80 -22.31 -104.23
N ARG A 504 110.95 -23.29 -103.31
CA ARG A 504 112.18 -24.09 -103.20
C ARG A 504 112.45 -24.94 -104.45
N TYR A 505 111.42 -25.54 -105.05
CA TYR A 505 111.53 -26.31 -106.28
C TYR A 505 111.95 -25.43 -107.47
N LEU A 506 111.32 -24.27 -107.64
CA LEU A 506 111.69 -23.27 -108.66
C LEU A 506 113.14 -22.78 -108.48
N LYS A 507 113.58 -22.52 -107.25
CA LYS A 507 114.98 -22.17 -106.95
C LYS A 507 115.94 -23.31 -107.31
N LYS A 508 115.60 -24.56 -107.00
CA LYS A 508 116.42 -25.75 -107.30
C LYS A 508 116.50 -26.03 -108.81
N GLN A 509 115.42 -25.80 -109.55
CA GLN A 509 115.42 -25.79 -111.01
C GLN A 509 116.34 -24.69 -111.57
N MET A 510 116.26 -23.45 -111.05
CA MET A 510 117.15 -22.36 -111.49
C MET A 510 118.64 -22.62 -111.23
N THR A 511 119.03 -23.37 -110.19
CA THR A 511 120.43 -23.80 -110.02
C THR A 511 120.81 -24.95 -110.94
N MET A 512 119.93 -25.94 -111.17
CA MET A 512 120.17 -27.01 -112.16
C MET A 512 120.44 -26.43 -113.56
N THR A 513 119.62 -25.48 -114.04
CA THR A 513 119.84 -24.88 -115.36
C THR A 513 121.12 -24.04 -115.44
N LYS A 514 121.61 -23.50 -114.32
CA LYS A 514 122.91 -22.81 -114.28
C LYS A 514 124.08 -23.79 -114.40
N LEU A 515 123.99 -24.94 -113.74
CA LEU A 515 125.01 -25.99 -113.78
C LEU A 515 125.11 -26.63 -115.18
N GLN A 516 123.97 -26.91 -115.84
CA GLN A 516 123.98 -27.40 -117.22
C GLN A 516 124.62 -26.40 -118.19
N PHE A 517 124.35 -25.09 -118.03
CA PHE A 517 124.93 -24.05 -118.87
C PHE A 517 126.45 -23.89 -118.64
N ALA A 518 126.95 -24.14 -117.42
CA ALA A 518 128.38 -24.19 -117.14
C ALA A 518 129.05 -25.43 -117.77
N GLY A 519 128.38 -26.59 -117.73
CA GLY A 519 128.91 -27.84 -118.32
C GLY A 519 129.19 -27.74 -119.82
N GLN A 520 128.28 -27.11 -120.59
CA GLN A 520 128.45 -26.93 -122.04
C GLN A 520 129.61 -26.00 -122.43
N ILE A 521 130.03 -25.09 -121.54
CA ILE A 521 131.19 -24.22 -121.77
C ILE A 521 132.49 -25.02 -121.61
N ILE A 522 132.55 -25.91 -120.61
CA ILE A 522 133.76 -26.68 -120.27
C ILE A 522 134.07 -27.77 -121.32
N SER A 523 133.06 -28.44 -121.87
CA SER A 523 133.26 -29.47 -122.91
C SER A 523 133.71 -28.91 -124.27
N GLY A 524 133.60 -27.59 -124.49
CA GLY A 524 134.06 -26.94 -125.72
C GLY A 524 135.56 -26.61 -125.75
N THR A 525 136.22 -26.60 -124.58
CA THR A 525 137.60 -26.09 -124.44
C THR A 525 138.70 -27.15 -124.37
N THR A 526 138.38 -28.40 -124.01
CA THR A 526 139.40 -29.45 -123.81
C THR A 526 139.92 -30.07 -125.11
N ASN A 527 139.10 -30.16 -126.16
CA ASN A 527 139.47 -30.77 -127.45
C ASN A 527 140.30 -29.85 -128.38
N LYS A 528 140.96 -28.81 -127.84
CA LYS A 528 141.85 -27.90 -128.59
C LYS A 528 143.23 -27.69 -127.95
N LEU A 529 143.59 -28.51 -126.96
CA LEU A 529 144.82 -28.34 -126.15
C LEU A 529 145.79 -29.54 -126.17
N ALA A 530 145.47 -30.63 -126.89
CA ALA A 530 146.30 -31.83 -126.94
C ALA A 530 147.28 -31.86 -128.14
N ASP A 531 146.86 -31.41 -129.33
CA ASP A 531 147.70 -31.47 -130.55
C ASP A 531 148.80 -30.40 -130.62
N GLY A 532 148.86 -29.47 -129.65
CA GLY A 532 149.73 -28.29 -129.69
C GLY A 532 151.14 -28.44 -129.11
N TYR A 533 151.46 -29.55 -128.42
CA TYR A 533 152.70 -29.69 -127.64
C TYR A 533 153.66 -30.78 -128.16
N ARG A 534 154.03 -30.69 -129.46
CA ARG A 534 155.04 -31.60 -130.05
C ARG A 534 156.16 -30.95 -130.88
N GLY A 535 156.41 -29.66 -130.67
CA GLY A 535 157.65 -29.00 -131.15
C GLY A 535 157.63 -27.49 -130.99
N ALA A 536 158.72 -26.83 -130.60
CA ALA A 536 159.96 -27.33 -129.99
C ALA A 536 160.64 -26.18 -129.23
N PHE A 537 161.36 -26.46 -128.13
CA PHE A 537 162.16 -25.42 -127.44
C PHE A 537 163.43 -25.98 -126.76
N THR A 538 164.39 -26.37 -127.60
CA THR A 538 165.82 -26.11 -127.38
C THR A 538 166.22 -25.03 -128.40
N THR A 539 167.16 -24.12 -128.17
CA THR A 539 168.22 -23.96 -127.14
C THR A 539 168.67 -22.49 -127.20
N THR A 540 169.01 -21.72 -126.16
CA THR A 540 169.09 -21.90 -124.68
C THR A 540 169.27 -20.47 -124.05
N LEU A 541 169.69 -20.14 -122.81
CA LEU A 541 170.24 -20.83 -121.61
C LEU A 541 170.04 -19.91 -120.38
N ARG A 542 170.14 -20.46 -119.16
CA ARG A 542 170.60 -19.79 -117.92
C ARG A 542 169.90 -18.46 -117.53
N ASN A 543 168.78 -18.58 -116.82
CA ASN A 543 168.70 -18.33 -115.38
C ASN A 543 167.53 -19.12 -114.79
#